data_AF-A0A9E6RCI0-F1
#
_entry.id   AF-A0A9E6RCI0-F1
#
_cell.length_a   1.000
_cell.length_b   1.000
_cell.length_c   1.000
_cell.angle_alpha   90.00
_cell.angle_beta   90.00
_cell.angle_gamma   90.00
#
_symmetry.space_group_name_H-M   'P 1'
#
loop_
_entity.id
_entity.type
_entity.pdbx_description
1 polymer ?
#
loop_
_entity_poly.entity_id
_entity_poly.type
_entity_poly.pdbx_seq_one_letter_code
_entity_poly.pdbx_strand_id
1 'polypeptide(L)'
;MTRGGARAGFTLIETLVALVVLAVVMVVTVRGFVTARLGLDRAQSTLAAEAVARSLVETELDRLAAAPGVRTGETDGLAWTVSTEPIVLPLQAAPPPKAGAAAGGEGAGGDDPQAARKQAEEAARWKPMRVVVSVANGRGRPLTIETLHLTKVE
;
A
#
# COMPACT_ATOMS: atom_id res chain seq x y z
N MET A 1 45.48 -64.39 -26.10
CA MET A 1 44.81 -63.78 -24.92
C MET A 1 44.69 -62.29 -25.22
N THR A 2 43.56 -61.60 -25.27
CA THR A 2 42.15 -61.84 -24.95
C THR A 2 41.33 -60.83 -25.76
N ARG A 3 40.27 -61.35 -26.41
CA ARG A 3 39.05 -60.72 -26.95
C ARG A 3 39.01 -59.20 -27.11
N GLY A 4 38.84 -58.76 -28.36
CA GLY A 4 38.15 -57.51 -28.67
C GLY A 4 36.69 -57.55 -28.20
N GLY A 5 36.17 -56.38 -27.85
CA GLY A 5 34.74 -56.20 -27.60
C GLY A 5 34.43 -55.28 -26.43
N ALA A 6 34.18 -53.99 -26.72
CA ALA A 6 33.06 -53.24 -26.15
C ALA A 6 32.90 -51.85 -26.82
N ARG A 7 31.77 -51.68 -27.53
CA ARG A 7 30.94 -50.44 -27.55
C ARG A 7 31.50 -49.19 -28.25
N ALA A 8 31.52 -49.20 -29.59
CA ALA A 8 31.77 -48.02 -30.43
C ALA A 8 30.54 -47.52 -31.22
N GLY A 9 29.33 -47.91 -30.81
CA GLY A 9 28.07 -47.55 -31.51
C GLY A 9 27.22 -46.50 -30.80
N PHE A 10 27.63 -46.01 -29.62
CA PHE A 10 26.81 -45.14 -28.76
C PHE A 10 27.11 -43.63 -28.90
N THR A 11 28.23 -43.26 -29.53
CA THR A 11 28.75 -41.88 -29.49
C THR A 11 27.97 -40.87 -30.33
N LEU A 12 27.39 -41.27 -31.48
CA LEU A 12 26.62 -40.36 -32.32
C LEU A 12 25.25 -40.04 -31.71
N ILE A 13 24.54 -41.06 -31.21
CA ILE A 13 23.26 -40.87 -30.54
C ILE A 13 23.45 -40.08 -29.25
N GLU A 14 24.50 -40.39 -28.48
CA GLU A 14 24.83 -39.67 -27.24
C GLU A 14 25.15 -38.19 -27.49
N THR A 15 25.95 -37.87 -28.51
CA THR A 15 26.22 -36.47 -28.88
C THR A 15 24.96 -35.75 -29.35
N LEU A 16 24.10 -36.41 -30.13
CA LEU A 16 22.81 -35.85 -30.53
C LEU A 16 21.91 -35.58 -29.32
N VAL A 17 21.82 -36.53 -28.39
CA VAL A 17 21.07 -36.38 -27.13
C VAL A 17 21.66 -35.25 -26.28
N ALA A 18 22.97 -35.16 -26.15
CA ALA A 18 23.64 -34.08 -25.42
C ALA A 18 23.35 -32.71 -26.04
N LEU A 19 23.34 -32.59 -27.38
CA LEU A 19 22.97 -31.36 -28.08
C LEU A 19 21.50 -31.00 -27.85
N VAL A 20 20.59 -31.98 -27.86
CA VAL A 20 19.17 -31.76 -27.56
C VAL A 20 19.00 -31.27 -26.13
N VAL A 21 19.64 -31.92 -25.15
CA VAL A 21 19.61 -31.50 -23.74
C VAL A 21 20.17 -30.09 -23.59
N LEU A 22 21.32 -29.81 -24.21
CA LEU A 22 21.94 -28.48 -24.19
C LEU A 22 21.01 -27.41 -24.78
N ALA A 23 20.37 -27.70 -25.92
CA ALA A 23 19.41 -26.79 -26.53
C ALA A 23 18.22 -26.51 -25.62
N VAL A 24 17.67 -27.54 -24.96
CA VAL A 24 16.57 -27.39 -24.00
C VAL A 24 17.00 -26.55 -22.80
N VAL A 25 18.16 -26.82 -22.21
CA VAL A 25 18.71 -26.04 -21.09
C VAL A 25 18.92 -24.58 -21.47
N MET A 26 19.42 -24.32 -22.67
CA MET A 26 19.62 -22.95 -23.16
C MET A 26 18.31 -22.20 -23.29
N VAL A 27 17.26 -22.83 -23.85
CA VAL A 27 15.91 -22.23 -23.94
C VAL A 27 15.35 -21.93 -22.56
N VAL A 28 15.47 -22.85 -21.61
CA VAL A 28 15.00 -22.65 -20.23
C VAL A 28 15.76 -21.50 -19.56
N THR A 29 17.09 -21.44 -19.73
CA THR A 29 17.93 -20.38 -19.15
C THR A 29 17.56 -18.99 -19.69
N VAL A 30 17.41 -18.85 -21.01
CA VAL A 30 17.03 -17.57 -21.63
C VAL A 30 15.65 -17.13 -21.16
N ARG A 31 14.67 -18.05 -21.12
CA ARG A 31 13.32 -17.75 -20.59
C ARG A 31 13.35 -17.35 -19.12
N GLY A 32 14.13 -18.06 -18.31
CA GLY A 32 14.33 -17.74 -16.90
C GLY A 32 14.89 -16.34 -16.71
N PHE A 33 15.90 -15.97 -17.50
CA PHE A 33 16.51 -14.65 -17.44
C PHE A 33 15.54 -13.51 -17.81
N VAL A 34 14.79 -13.67 -18.90
CA VAL A 34 13.77 -12.67 -19.31
C VAL A 34 12.69 -12.53 -18.23
N THR A 35 12.22 -13.64 -17.67
CA THR A 35 11.21 -13.64 -16.62
C THR A 35 11.72 -12.96 -15.35
N ALA A 36 12.97 -13.22 -14.96
CA ALA A 36 13.61 -12.58 -13.82
C ALA A 36 13.74 -11.06 -14.01
N ARG A 37 14.13 -10.60 -15.21
CA ARG A 37 14.21 -9.17 -15.53
C ARG A 37 12.86 -8.48 -15.45
N LEU A 38 11.82 -9.05 -16.07
CA LEU A 38 10.47 -8.52 -15.98
C LEU A 38 9.93 -8.52 -14.54
N GLY A 39 10.33 -9.51 -13.73
CA GLY A 39 10.02 -9.56 -12.30
C GLY A 39 10.66 -8.40 -11.53
N LEU A 40 11.95 -8.15 -11.78
CA LEU A 40 12.70 -7.07 -11.14
C LEU A 40 12.13 -5.69 -11.51
N ASP A 41 11.84 -5.45 -12.80
CA ASP A 41 11.27 -4.18 -13.25
C ASP A 41 9.93 -3.88 -12.54
N ARG A 42 9.07 -4.90 -12.37
CA ARG A 42 7.79 -4.77 -11.65
C ARG A 42 7.98 -4.52 -10.16
N ALA A 43 8.98 -5.14 -9.55
CA ALA A 43 9.28 -4.93 -8.13
C ALA A 43 9.76 -3.48 -7.92
N GLN A 44 10.65 -2.98 -8.77
CA GLN A 44 11.14 -1.60 -8.73
C GLN A 44 10.02 -0.59 -8.95
N SER A 45 9.14 -0.82 -9.93
CA SER A 45 8.02 0.09 -10.22
C SER A 45 7.01 0.14 -9.07
N THR A 46 6.82 -0.98 -8.36
CA THR A 46 5.95 -1.04 -7.16
C THR A 46 6.57 -0.29 -5.98
N LEU A 47 7.87 -0.45 -5.73
CA LEU A 47 8.57 0.29 -4.68
C LEU A 47 8.58 1.80 -4.93
N ALA A 48 8.75 2.23 -6.18
CA ALA A 48 8.67 3.65 -6.55
C ALA A 48 7.26 4.21 -6.31
N ALA A 49 6.21 3.49 -6.70
CA ALA A 49 4.83 3.91 -6.44
C ALA A 49 4.51 3.96 -4.93
N GLU A 50 5.04 3.03 -4.13
CA GLU A 50 4.90 3.04 -2.67
C GLU A 50 5.61 4.24 -2.05
N ALA A 51 6.83 4.56 -2.49
CA ALA A 51 7.56 5.72 -2.00
C ALA A 51 6.80 7.03 -2.26
N VAL A 52 6.24 7.20 -3.47
CA VAL A 52 5.40 8.35 -3.81
C VAL A 52 4.12 8.37 -2.97
N ALA A 53 3.43 7.24 -2.85
CA ALA A 53 2.20 7.16 -2.07
C ALA A 53 2.46 7.50 -0.59
N ARG A 54 3.55 6.99 0.00
CA ARG A 54 3.98 7.32 1.37
C ARG A 54 4.29 8.81 1.51
N SER A 55 5.04 9.38 0.57
CA SER A 55 5.35 10.82 0.58
C SER A 55 4.08 11.68 0.49
N LEU A 56 3.10 11.31 -0.33
CA LEU A 56 1.82 12.03 -0.43
C LEU A 56 1.04 11.96 0.88
N VAL A 57 1.02 10.79 1.53
CA VAL A 57 0.31 10.59 2.80
C VAL A 57 1.00 11.31 3.96
N GLU A 58 2.32 11.32 4.01
CA GLU A 58 3.08 11.90 5.13
C GLU A 58 3.23 13.42 5.03
N THR A 59 3.38 13.96 3.81
CA THR A 59 3.78 15.37 3.63
C THR A 59 2.66 16.25 3.08
N GLU A 60 1.84 15.74 2.18
CA GLU A 60 0.88 16.56 1.41
C GLU A 60 -0.58 16.27 1.77
N LEU A 61 -0.85 15.29 2.62
CA LEU A 61 -2.22 14.83 2.88
C LEU A 61 -3.11 15.94 3.44
N ASP A 62 -2.61 16.73 4.40
CA ASP A 62 -3.36 17.85 4.99
C ASP A 62 -3.80 18.86 3.93
N ARG A 63 -2.92 19.16 2.98
CA ARG A 63 -3.19 20.10 1.88
C ARG A 63 -4.14 19.50 0.85
N LEU A 64 -3.93 18.24 0.47
CA LEU A 64 -4.70 17.56 -0.57
C LEU A 64 -6.11 17.19 -0.09
N ALA A 65 -6.26 16.87 1.19
CA ALA A 65 -7.53 16.48 1.82
C ALA A 65 -8.25 17.63 2.55
N ALA A 66 -7.75 18.86 2.43
CA ALA A 66 -8.36 20.04 3.07
C ALA A 66 -9.83 20.26 2.69
N ALA A 67 -10.20 19.92 1.45
CA ALA A 67 -11.55 20.04 0.93
C ALA A 67 -11.96 18.81 0.12
N PRO A 68 -13.26 18.47 0.06
CA PRO A 68 -13.76 17.41 -0.82
C PRO A 68 -13.38 17.65 -2.28
N GLY A 69 -13.10 16.58 -3.00
CA GLY A 69 -12.85 16.61 -4.43
C GLY A 69 -11.72 15.68 -4.87
N VAL A 70 -11.33 15.82 -6.13
CA VAL A 70 -10.25 15.04 -6.74
C VAL A 70 -9.08 15.97 -7.05
N ARG A 71 -7.89 15.58 -6.60
CA ARG A 71 -6.62 16.22 -6.91
C ARG A 71 -5.78 15.26 -7.74
N THR A 72 -5.05 15.78 -8.71
CA THR A 72 -4.18 14.99 -9.58
C THR A 72 -2.82 15.66 -9.68
N GLY A 73 -1.78 14.89 -9.93
CA GLY A 73 -0.46 15.41 -10.15
C GLY A 73 0.53 14.34 -10.56
N GLU A 74 1.80 14.69 -10.52
CA GLU A 74 2.91 13.82 -10.87
C GLU A 74 4.07 14.05 -9.88
N THR A 75 4.67 12.96 -9.41
CA THR A 75 5.86 12.98 -8.56
C THR A 75 6.80 11.90 -9.04
N ASP A 76 8.08 12.23 -9.27
CA ASP A 76 9.10 11.30 -9.77
C ASP A 76 8.71 10.55 -11.05
N GLY A 77 7.96 11.22 -11.95
CA GLY A 77 7.48 10.60 -13.19
C GLY A 77 6.24 9.72 -13.04
N LEU A 78 5.69 9.61 -11.82
CA LEU A 78 4.51 8.80 -11.51
C LEU A 78 3.29 9.70 -11.33
N ALA A 79 2.32 9.53 -12.23
CA ALA A 79 1.02 10.17 -12.11
C ALA A 79 0.27 9.65 -10.88
N TRP A 80 -0.38 10.54 -10.16
CA TRP A 80 -1.18 10.20 -8.99
C TRP A 80 -2.49 10.96 -8.95
N THR A 81 -3.43 10.43 -8.19
CA THR A 81 -4.76 11.00 -7.95
C THR A 81 -5.13 10.81 -6.49
N VAL A 82 -5.64 11.86 -5.85
CA VAL A 82 -6.18 11.82 -4.49
C VAL A 82 -7.65 12.20 -4.55
N SER A 83 -8.53 11.29 -4.16
CA SER A 83 -9.97 11.56 -4.00
C SER A 83 -10.28 11.75 -2.52
N THR A 84 -11.02 12.80 -2.20
CA THR A 84 -11.38 13.15 -0.83
C THR A 84 -12.90 13.33 -0.74
N GLU A 85 -13.54 12.55 0.13
CA GLU A 85 -15.00 12.54 0.31
C GLU A 85 -15.35 12.61 1.81
N PRO A 86 -16.33 13.43 2.23
CA PRO A 86 -16.80 13.41 3.62
C PRO A 86 -17.40 12.06 3.98
N ILE A 87 -17.09 11.54 5.16
CA ILE A 87 -17.71 10.33 5.67
C ILE A 87 -18.65 10.67 6.84
N VAL A 88 -19.83 10.08 6.87
CA VAL A 88 -20.72 10.17 8.03
C VAL A 88 -20.39 8.98 8.93
N LEU A 89 -19.71 9.22 10.03
CA LEU A 89 -19.47 8.19 11.03
C LEU A 89 -20.75 7.98 11.87
N PRO A 90 -21.27 6.74 12.00
CA PRO A 90 -22.40 6.45 12.87
C PRO A 90 -21.93 6.39 14.34
N LEU A 91 -21.31 7.47 14.82
CA LEU A 91 -20.89 7.58 16.21
C LEU A 91 -22.11 7.92 17.06
N GLN A 92 -22.39 7.07 18.05
CA GLN A 92 -23.39 7.35 19.06
C GLN A 92 -22.91 8.57 19.85
N ALA A 93 -23.73 9.62 19.92
CA ALA A 93 -23.39 10.81 20.71
C ALA A 93 -23.05 10.39 22.15
N ALA A 94 -21.92 10.88 22.67
CA ALA A 94 -21.49 10.54 24.02
C ALA A 94 -22.63 10.84 25.00
N PRO A 95 -23.01 9.89 25.89
CA PRO A 95 -24.05 10.14 26.86
C PRO A 95 -23.66 11.35 27.71
N PRO A 96 -24.59 12.27 28.00
CA PRO A 96 -24.29 13.44 28.82
C PRO A 96 -23.69 12.98 30.15
N PRO A 97 -22.65 13.65 30.67
CA PRO A 97 -22.07 13.30 31.95
C PRO A 97 -23.19 13.32 33.00
N LYS A 98 -23.34 12.21 33.74
CA LYS A 98 -24.37 12.07 34.76
C LYS A 98 -24.21 13.20 35.78
N ALA A 99 -25.10 14.18 35.73
CA ALA A 99 -25.25 15.16 36.81
C ALA A 99 -25.83 14.44 38.03
N GLY A 100 -24.98 13.86 38.87
CA GLY A 100 -25.44 13.26 40.13
C GLY A 100 -24.69 12.03 40.64
N ALA A 101 -23.37 11.94 40.49
CA ALA A 101 -22.55 11.04 41.33
C ALA A 101 -21.70 11.83 42.34
N ALA A 102 -22.23 12.94 42.84
CA ALA A 102 -21.75 13.55 44.08
C ALA A 102 -22.54 12.93 45.25
N ALA A 103 -22.18 11.71 45.63
CA ALA A 103 -22.46 11.16 46.96
C ALA A 103 -21.59 9.92 47.22
N GLY A 104 -20.35 10.15 47.63
CA GLY A 104 -19.55 9.20 48.41
C GLY A 104 -18.40 8.51 47.67
N GLY A 105 -17.17 8.94 47.95
CA GLY A 105 -15.96 8.18 47.68
C GLY A 105 -14.79 9.05 47.19
N GLU A 106 -13.89 9.40 48.10
CA GLU A 106 -12.61 10.07 47.83
C GLU A 106 -11.74 9.30 46.82
N GLY A 107 -11.22 10.01 45.82
CA GLY A 107 -10.24 9.50 44.86
C GLY A 107 -9.96 10.53 43.76
N ALA A 108 -8.76 11.13 43.81
CA ALA A 108 -8.33 12.25 42.98
C ALA A 108 -8.33 12.00 41.46
N GLY A 109 -8.91 12.94 40.71
CA GLY A 109 -8.81 13.06 39.25
C GLY A 109 -9.94 13.93 38.71
N GLY A 110 -9.68 15.20 38.39
CA GLY A 110 -10.70 16.20 38.07
C GLY A 110 -11.52 15.88 36.81
N ASP A 111 -12.76 15.46 37.01
CA ASP A 111 -13.82 15.44 35.98
C ASP A 111 -14.56 16.78 36.00
N ASP A 112 -13.98 17.80 35.36
CA ASP A 112 -14.66 19.08 35.14
C ASP A 112 -15.71 18.93 34.02
N PRO A 113 -17.02 19.08 34.29
CA PRO A 113 -18.06 19.00 33.26
C PRO A 113 -17.95 20.12 32.21
N GLN A 114 -17.24 21.21 32.50
CA GLN A 114 -16.86 22.24 31.53
C GLN A 114 -15.77 21.76 30.56
N ALA A 115 -14.82 20.92 31.00
CA ALA A 115 -13.80 20.34 30.13
C ALA A 115 -14.44 19.37 29.12
N ALA A 116 -15.40 18.56 29.56
CA ALA A 116 -16.14 17.64 28.68
C ALA A 116 -16.96 18.38 27.60
N ARG A 117 -17.59 19.52 27.93
CA ARG A 117 -18.31 20.35 26.95
C ARG A 117 -17.37 21.01 25.94
N LYS A 118 -16.24 21.56 26.40
CA LYS A 118 -15.22 22.13 25.51
C LYS A 118 -14.64 21.08 24.56
N GLN A 119 -14.35 19.88 25.06
CA GLN A 119 -13.89 18.76 24.22
C GLN A 119 -14.95 18.33 23.20
N ALA A 120 -16.23 18.33 23.56
CA ALA A 120 -17.32 18.01 22.63
C ALA A 120 -17.48 19.09 21.53
N GLU A 121 -17.32 20.37 21.88
CA GLU A 121 -17.31 21.49 20.92
C GLU A 121 -16.08 21.45 20.01
N GLU A 122 -14.90 21.13 20.55
CA GLU A 122 -13.67 20.92 19.76
C GLU A 122 -13.79 19.71 18.84
N ALA A 123 -14.39 18.61 19.29
CA ALA A 123 -14.65 17.42 18.48
C ALA A 123 -15.66 17.71 17.35
N ALA A 124 -16.70 18.52 17.61
CA ALA A 124 -17.64 18.97 16.58
C ALA A 124 -16.97 19.81 15.48
N ARG A 125 -15.78 20.35 15.75
CA ARG A 125 -14.98 21.10 14.78
C ARG A 125 -14.20 20.19 13.83
N TRP A 126 -14.16 18.88 14.01
CA TRP A 126 -13.46 17.97 13.10
C TRP A 126 -14.45 17.22 12.22
N LYS A 127 -14.23 17.25 10.91
CA LYS A 127 -14.97 16.45 9.92
C LYS A 127 -14.09 15.30 9.42
N PRO A 128 -14.52 14.05 9.57
CA PRO A 128 -13.81 12.93 8.99
C PRO A 128 -14.01 12.89 7.47
N MET A 129 -12.90 12.62 6.78
CA MET A 129 -12.79 12.54 5.34
C MET A 129 -12.21 11.17 4.98
N ARG A 130 -12.83 10.49 4.03
CA ARG A 130 -12.25 9.35 3.35
C ARG A 130 -11.32 9.87 2.26
N VAL A 131 -10.06 9.43 2.28
CA VAL A 131 -9.06 9.81 1.30
C VAL A 131 -8.55 8.57 0.59
N VAL A 132 -8.67 8.56 -0.72
CA VAL A 132 -8.17 7.49 -1.59
C VAL A 132 -7.03 8.04 -2.43
N VAL A 133 -5.82 7.58 -2.16
CA VAL A 133 -4.61 7.92 -2.93
C VAL A 133 -4.35 6.81 -3.93
N SER A 134 -4.30 7.14 -5.21
CA SER A 134 -3.98 6.22 -6.30
C SER A 134 -2.73 6.69 -7.02
N VAL A 135 -1.72 5.84 -7.12
CA VAL A 135 -0.45 6.13 -7.79
C VAL A 135 -0.26 5.16 -8.94
N ALA A 136 0.03 5.68 -10.14
CA ALA A 136 0.30 4.90 -11.32
C ALA A 136 1.54 4.01 -11.09
N ASN A 137 1.46 2.78 -11.59
CA ASN A 137 2.57 1.83 -11.55
C ASN A 137 2.81 1.38 -13.00
N GLY A 138 3.97 1.74 -13.58
CA GLY A 138 4.18 1.87 -15.03
C GLY A 138 3.82 0.70 -15.96
N ARG A 139 3.48 -0.49 -15.45
CA ARG A 139 2.94 -1.63 -16.23
C ARG A 139 1.91 -2.48 -15.48
N GLY A 140 1.39 -2.00 -14.35
CA GLY A 140 0.56 -2.78 -13.42
C GLY A 140 -0.72 -2.07 -13.03
N ARG A 141 -1.45 -2.66 -12.08
CA ARG A 141 -2.55 -1.95 -11.40
C ARG A 141 -1.97 -0.78 -10.61
N PRO A 142 -2.63 0.39 -10.60
CA PRO A 142 -2.20 1.49 -9.76
C PRO A 142 -2.23 1.06 -8.28
N LEU A 143 -1.22 1.50 -7.53
CA LEU A 143 -1.21 1.32 -6.08
C LEU A 143 -2.30 2.22 -5.51
N THR A 144 -3.24 1.64 -4.77
CA THR A 144 -4.33 2.38 -4.15
C THR A 144 -4.24 2.22 -2.64
N ILE A 145 -4.18 3.35 -1.93
CA ILE A 145 -4.18 3.42 -0.47
C ILE A 145 -5.44 4.18 -0.07
N GLU A 146 -6.21 3.58 0.83
CA GLU A 146 -7.36 4.21 1.44
C GLU A 146 -7.03 4.57 2.89
N THR A 147 -7.28 5.81 3.27
CA THR A 147 -7.06 6.31 4.62
C THR A 147 -8.20 7.22 5.08
N LEU A 148 -8.29 7.44 6.38
CA LEU A 148 -9.21 8.40 6.99
C LEU A 148 -8.40 9.60 7.48
N HIS A 149 -8.87 10.80 7.14
CA HIS A 149 -8.25 12.05 7.53
C HIS A 149 -9.27 12.94 8.26
N LEU A 150 -8.86 13.64 9.31
CA LEU A 150 -9.71 14.57 10.06
C LEU A 150 -9.37 16.00 9.64
N THR A 151 -10.30 16.70 9.00
CA THR A 151 -10.12 18.11 8.65
C THR A 151 -10.88 19.01 9.62
N LYS A 152 -10.35 20.20 9.91
CA LYS A 152 -10.97 21.17 10.81
C LYS A 152 -12.00 22.00 10.03
N VAL A 153 -13.20 22.14 10.59
CA VAL A 153 -14.22 23.06 10.09
C VAL A 153 -13.81 24.47 10.50
N GLU A 154 -13.65 25.36 9.51
CA GLU A 154 -13.54 26.80 9.74
C GLU A 154 -14.85 27.41 10.21
#